data_AF-A0A7M5VCS5-F1
#
_entry.id   AF-A0A7M5VCS5-F1
#
_cell.length_a   1.000
_cell.length_b   1.000
_cell.length_c   1.000
_cell.angle_alpha   90.00
_cell.angle_beta   90.00
_cell.angle_gamma   90.00
#
_symmetry.space_group_name_H-M   'P 1'
#
loop_
_entity.id
_entity.type
_entity.pdbx_description
1 polymer ?
#
loop_
_entity_poly.entity_id
_entity_poly.type
_entity_poly.pdbx_seq_one_letter_code
_entity_poly.pdbx_strand_id
1 'polypeptide(L)'
;QFLFLVVGGDTLSQSEILDPGKKKISMNGKYEVFMREDGNLQILGPNGDALWETLTSCDPDQLKGAVLDGNGRMLVIDFGGHTLWSSSDDQRDAVFIVIEYDGYWRGYNKNGEVLYQFPEN
;
A
#
# COMPACT_ATOMS: atom_id res chain seq x y z
N GLN A 1 -17.82 16.89 -10.91
CA GLN A 1 -18.47 16.23 -9.77
C GLN A 1 -17.62 15.01 -9.44
N PHE A 2 -16.73 15.13 -8.45
CA PHE A 2 -15.79 14.07 -8.08
C PHE A 2 -16.40 13.27 -6.93
N LEU A 3 -16.69 12.00 -7.18
CA LEU A 3 -17.26 11.07 -6.21
C LEU A 3 -16.12 10.58 -5.30
N PHE A 4 -16.14 10.98 -4.03
CA PHE A 4 -15.30 10.37 -3.00
C PHE A 4 -15.99 9.15 -2.40
N LEU A 5 -15.17 8.18 -2.00
CA LEU A 5 -15.46 7.05 -1.11
C LEU A 5 -16.31 5.92 -1.72
N VAL A 6 -15.66 5.09 -2.54
CA VAL A 6 -15.74 3.66 -2.25
C VAL A 6 -14.48 3.35 -1.47
N VAL A 7 -14.60 3.06 -0.17
CA VAL A 7 -13.57 2.27 0.53
C VAL A 7 -13.66 0.89 -0.10
N GLY A 8 -13.03 0.78 -1.27
CA GLY A 8 -13.11 -0.36 -2.16
C GLY A 8 -12.11 -1.41 -1.76
N GLY A 9 -12.26 -2.61 -2.33
CA GLY A 9 -11.26 -3.66 -2.20
C GLY A 9 -9.87 -3.21 -2.66
N ASP A 10 -9.76 -2.17 -3.48
CA ASP A 10 -8.53 -1.67 -4.13
C ASP A 10 -7.83 -0.49 -3.42
N THR A 11 -8.50 0.18 -2.49
CA THR A 11 -8.07 1.49 -1.98
C THR A 11 -7.65 1.41 -0.52
N LEU A 12 -6.49 1.98 -0.18
CA LEU A 12 -6.04 2.22 1.19
C LEU A 12 -6.06 3.74 1.46
N SER A 13 -6.84 4.17 2.45
CA SER A 13 -6.95 5.58 2.81
C SER A 13 -5.84 6.01 3.75
N GLN A 14 -5.63 7.32 3.89
CA GLN A 14 -4.69 7.84 4.87
C GLN A 14 -5.04 7.37 6.29
N SER A 15 -4.03 6.98 7.06
CA SER A 15 -4.11 6.35 8.38
C SER A 15 -4.79 4.98 8.44
N GLU A 16 -5.23 4.43 7.31
CA GLU A 16 -5.72 3.05 7.24
C GLU A 16 -4.53 2.09 7.25
N ILE A 17 -4.60 1.08 8.10
CA ILE A 17 -3.61 0.01 8.18
C ILE A 17 -4.12 -1.17 7.36
N LEU A 18 -3.29 -1.66 6.45
CA LEU A 18 -3.42 -2.99 5.87
C LEU A 18 -2.78 -3.99 6.83
N ASP A 19 -3.64 -4.68 7.61
CA ASP A 19 -3.18 -5.64 8.61
C ASP A 19 -2.42 -6.82 7.96
N PRO A 20 -1.52 -7.48 8.70
CA PRO A 20 -0.89 -8.73 8.28
C PRO A 20 -1.93 -9.77 7.83
N GLY A 21 -1.63 -10.47 6.73
CA GLY A 21 -2.54 -11.44 6.12
C GLY A 21 -3.70 -10.82 5.33
N LYS A 22 -3.80 -9.49 5.24
CA LYS A 22 -4.83 -8.80 4.45
C LYS A 22 -4.29 -8.27 3.13
N LYS A 23 -5.23 -8.09 2.20
CA LYS A 23 -4.94 -7.60 0.86
C LYS A 23 -5.91 -6.52 0.40
N LYS A 24 -5.42 -5.69 -0.52
CA LYS A 24 -6.22 -4.89 -1.44
C LYS A 24 -6.17 -5.52 -2.83
N ILE A 25 -7.26 -5.49 -3.58
CA ILE A 25 -7.44 -6.15 -4.87
C ILE A 25 -7.94 -5.12 -5.88
N SER A 26 -7.31 -5.03 -7.05
CA SER A 26 -7.71 -4.14 -8.13
C SER A 26 -9.15 -4.40 -8.58
N MET A 27 -9.83 -3.37 -9.11
CA MET A 27 -11.23 -3.50 -9.56
C MET A 27 -11.47 -4.63 -10.58
N ASN A 28 -10.46 -4.99 -11.37
CA ASN A 28 -10.54 -6.08 -12.34
C ASN A 28 -10.21 -7.47 -11.73
N GLY A 29 -9.91 -7.54 -10.43
CA GLY A 29 -9.64 -8.77 -9.69
C GLY A 29 -8.31 -9.43 -10.02
N LYS A 30 -7.38 -8.73 -10.67
CA LYS A 30 -6.16 -9.31 -11.24
C LYS A 30 -4.87 -8.98 -10.50
N TYR A 31 -4.86 -7.90 -9.74
CA TYR A 31 -3.67 -7.43 -9.04
C TYR A 31 -3.99 -7.26 -7.57
N GLU A 32 -3.03 -7.59 -6.73
CA GLU A 32 -3.22 -7.54 -5.28
C GLU A 32 -2.05 -6.81 -4.62
N VAL A 33 -2.35 -5.98 -3.62
CA VAL A 33 -1.35 -5.53 -2.64
C VAL A 33 -1.55 -6.38 -1.40
N PHE A 34 -0.53 -7.13 -0.99
CA PHE A 34 -0.63 -8.11 0.09
C PHE A 34 0.41 -7.81 1.17
N MET A 35 -0.07 -7.52 2.39
CA MET A 35 0.78 -7.43 3.58
C MET A 35 0.96 -8.83 4.14
N ARG A 36 2.10 -9.47 3.88
CA ARG A 36 2.36 -10.82 4.40
C ARG A 36 2.62 -10.81 5.90
N GLU A 37 2.29 -11.93 6.55
CA GLU A 37 2.51 -12.11 8.00
C GLU A 37 3.98 -12.08 8.39
N ASP A 38 4.90 -12.41 7.46
CA ASP A 38 6.35 -12.35 7.69
C ASP A 38 6.94 -10.94 7.54
N GLY A 39 6.09 -9.93 7.35
CA GLY A 39 6.50 -8.53 7.27
C GLY A 39 6.74 -8.03 5.85
N ASN A 40 6.66 -8.86 4.81
CA ASN A 40 6.90 -8.41 3.45
C ASN A 40 5.63 -7.89 2.78
N LEU A 41 5.61 -6.60 2.42
CA LEU A 41 4.55 -6.00 1.59
C LEU A 41 4.84 -6.23 0.11
N GLN A 42 3.89 -6.80 -0.63
CA GLN A 42 4.06 -7.21 -2.02
C GLN A 42 2.95 -6.69 -2.93
N ILE A 43 3.27 -6.48 -4.20
CA ILE A 43 2.31 -6.40 -5.31
C ILE A 43 2.36 -7.72 -6.07
N LEU A 44 1.22 -8.38 -6.20
CA LEU A 44 1.06 -9.65 -6.92
C LEU A 44 0.33 -9.43 -8.24
N GLY A 45 0.79 -10.12 -9.27
CA GLY A 45 0.15 -10.17 -10.58
C GLY A 45 -0.95 -11.24 -10.68
N PRO A 46 -1.58 -11.39 -11.86
CA PRO A 46 -2.75 -12.27 -12.06
C PRO A 46 -2.49 -13.75 -11.78
N ASN A 47 -1.23 -14.18 -11.85
CA ASN A 47 -0.83 -15.56 -11.60
C ASN A 47 -0.29 -15.79 -10.18
N GLY A 48 -0.30 -14.75 -9.33
CA GLY A 48 0.31 -14.79 -7.99
C GLY A 48 1.81 -14.51 -7.96
N ASP A 49 2.42 -14.17 -9.10
CA ASP A 49 3.83 -13.77 -9.16
C ASP A 49 4.03 -12.40 -8.48
N ALA A 50 5.09 -12.26 -7.68
CA ALA A 50 5.46 -10.98 -7.10
C ALA A 50 6.02 -10.04 -8.19
N LEU A 51 5.34 -8.92 -8.42
CA LEU A 51 5.77 -7.88 -9.36
C LEU A 51 6.67 -6.85 -8.67
N TRP A 52 6.48 -6.64 -7.37
CA TRP A 52 7.25 -5.73 -6.54
C TRP A 52 7.12 -6.13 -5.07
N GLU A 53 8.13 -5.84 -4.26
CA GLU A 53 8.11 -6.08 -2.83
C GLU A 53 9.05 -5.16 -2.05
N THR A 54 8.74 -4.94 -0.78
CA THR A 54 9.56 -4.10 0.13
C THR A 54 10.85 -4.78 0.61
N LEU A 55 10.96 -6.11 0.44
CA LEU A 55 12.07 -6.92 0.97
C LEU A 55 12.25 -6.80 2.49
N THR A 56 11.20 -6.40 3.21
CA THR A 56 11.20 -6.35 4.67
C THR A 56 10.87 -7.71 5.26
N SER A 57 11.30 -7.92 6.50
CA SER A 57 10.94 -9.09 7.29
C SER A 57 10.82 -8.70 8.76
N CYS A 58 9.82 -9.27 9.43
CA CYS A 58 9.54 -9.03 10.83
C CYS A 58 8.99 -10.31 11.48
N ASP A 59 9.14 -10.44 12.79
CA ASP A 59 8.38 -11.43 13.54
C ASP A 59 6.88 -11.09 13.40
N PRO A 60 6.02 -12.06 13.01
CA PRO A 60 4.58 -11.82 12.89
C PRO A 60 3.93 -11.24 14.16
N ASP A 61 4.45 -11.56 15.35
CA ASP A 61 3.91 -11.05 16.63
C ASP A 61 4.31 -9.58 16.89
N GLN A 62 5.29 -9.05 16.16
CA GLN A 62 5.74 -7.66 16.25
C GLN A 62 5.19 -6.79 15.12
N LEU A 63 4.83 -7.39 14.00
CA LEU A 63 4.37 -6.69 12.80
C LEU A 63 3.01 -6.04 13.03
N LYS A 64 2.93 -4.73 12.78
CA LYS A 64 1.66 -3.98 12.82
C LYS A 64 1.00 -3.88 11.44
N GLY A 65 1.79 -3.83 10.37
CA GLY A 65 1.30 -3.88 8.99
C GLY A 65 1.76 -2.70 8.14
N ALA A 66 1.10 -2.48 7.01
CA ALA A 66 1.38 -1.37 6.10
C ALA A 66 0.39 -0.22 6.29
N VAL A 67 0.83 1.03 6.20
CA VAL A 67 -0.02 2.20 6.42
C VAL A 67 0.33 3.33 5.47
N LEU A 68 -0.69 4.01 4.94
CA LEU A 68 -0.50 5.32 4.33
C LEU A 68 -0.45 6.37 5.44
N ASP A 69 0.73 6.87 5.78
CA ASP A 69 0.91 7.77 6.93
C ASP A 69 0.30 9.17 6.73
N GLY A 70 0.26 9.95 7.80
CA GLY A 70 -0.25 11.34 7.79
C GLY A 70 0.51 12.29 6.85
N ASN A 71 1.70 11.90 6.38
CA ASN A 71 2.53 12.64 5.44
C ASN A 71 2.38 12.11 4.00
N GLY A 72 1.48 11.15 3.78
CA GLY A 72 1.16 10.59 2.47
C GLY A 72 2.18 9.58 1.96
N ARG A 73 2.99 9.00 2.85
CA ARG A 73 3.98 7.97 2.52
C ARG A 73 3.43 6.60 2.85
N MET A 74 3.81 5.60 2.05
CA MET A 74 3.58 4.21 2.42
C MET A 74 4.68 3.73 3.35
N LEU A 75 4.27 3.19 4.50
CA LEU A 75 5.17 2.62 5.49
C LEU A 75 4.83 1.15 5.74
N VAL A 76 5.84 0.36 6.10
CA VAL A 76 5.67 -0.89 6.85
C VAL A 76 6.17 -0.63 8.27
N ILE A 77 5.36 -0.93 9.28
CA ILE A 77 5.63 -0.60 10.68
C ILE A 77 5.42 -1.79 11.61
N ASP A 78 6.10 -1.76 12.76
CA ASP A 78 5.89 -2.69 13.88
C ASP A 78 5.03 -2.07 15.00
N PHE A 79 4.66 -2.87 16.00
CA PHE A 79 3.92 -2.39 17.19
C PHE A 79 4.78 -1.53 18.13
N GLY A 80 6.11 -1.59 18.01
CA GLY A 80 7.05 -0.71 18.72
C GLY A 80 7.10 0.71 18.17
N GLY A 81 6.50 0.95 17.01
CA GLY A 81 6.52 2.24 16.31
C GLY A 81 7.74 2.44 15.42
N HIS A 82 8.52 1.38 15.16
CA HIS A 82 9.61 1.44 14.21
C HIS A 82 9.08 1.30 12.77
N THR A 83 9.66 2.10 11.89
CA THR A 83 9.46 1.98 10.45
C THR A 83 10.44 0.97 9.88
N LEU A 84 9.92 -0.14 9.36
CA LEU A 84 10.71 -1.19 8.70
C LEU A 84 11.03 -0.81 7.26
N TRP A 85 10.12 -0.09 6.60
CA TRP A 85 10.31 0.47 5.27
C TRP A 85 9.45 1.72 5.08
N SER A 86 9.94 2.65 4.25
CA SER A 86 9.23 3.85 3.82
C SER A 86 9.38 4.06 2.32
N SER A 87 8.31 4.46 1.66
CA SER A 87 8.31 4.84 0.24
C SER A 87 9.17 6.07 -0.09
N SER A 88 9.45 6.89 0.93
CA SER A 88 10.12 8.18 0.77
C SER A 88 10.63 8.68 2.11
N ASP A 89 11.74 9.42 2.13
CA ASP A 89 12.13 10.17 3.31
C ASP A 89 11.29 11.46 3.45
N ASP A 90 10.95 12.07 2.31
CA ASP A 90 10.13 13.28 2.24
C ASP A 90 8.62 13.05 2.25
N GLN A 91 7.87 14.07 2.67
CA GLN A 91 6.41 14.15 2.56
C GLN A 91 5.95 14.01 1.10
N ARG A 92 4.83 13.30 0.90
CA ARG A 92 4.28 13.01 -0.43
C ARG A 92 2.86 13.54 -0.63
N ASP A 93 2.15 14.00 0.39
CA ASP A 93 0.79 14.57 0.32
C ASP A 93 -0.31 13.65 -0.24
N ALA A 94 -0.02 12.36 -0.43
CA ALA A 94 -1.06 11.41 -0.82
C ALA A 94 -2.07 11.22 0.32
N VAL A 95 -3.35 11.21 -0.05
CA VAL A 95 -4.48 11.02 0.89
C VAL A 95 -5.16 9.66 0.72
N PHE A 96 -4.88 8.97 -0.39
CA PHE A 96 -5.22 7.57 -0.61
C PHE A 96 -4.26 6.96 -1.64
N ILE A 97 -4.19 5.63 -1.66
CA ILE A 97 -3.41 4.86 -2.62
C ILE A 97 -4.27 3.71 -3.18
N VAL A 98 -4.23 3.47 -4.50
CA VAL A 98 -5.13 2.53 -5.20
C VAL A 98 -4.34 1.54 -6.02
N ILE A 99 -4.63 0.23 -5.89
CA ILE A 99 -4.09 -0.79 -6.79
C ILE A 99 -4.92 -0.81 -8.07
N GLU A 100 -4.36 -0.32 -9.15
CA GLU A 100 -5.11 -0.06 -10.38
C GLU A 100 -5.20 -1.27 -11.30
N TYR A 101 -6.02 -1.13 -12.35
CA TYR A 101 -6.29 -2.20 -13.30
C TYR A 101 -5.06 -2.64 -14.10
N ASP A 102 -4.01 -1.82 -14.14
CA ASP A 102 -2.75 -2.06 -14.86
C ASP A 102 -1.64 -2.60 -13.95
N GLY A 103 -1.93 -2.82 -12.67
CA GLY A 103 -0.99 -3.39 -11.70
C GLY A 103 -0.09 -2.38 -11.01
N TYR A 104 -0.24 -1.08 -11.28
CA TYR A 104 0.44 -0.05 -10.50
C TYR A 104 -0.35 0.29 -9.24
N TRP A 105 0.36 0.42 -8.14
CA TRP A 105 -0.17 0.94 -6.89
C TRP A 105 0.15 2.44 -6.78
N ARG A 106 -0.84 3.30 -7.02
CA ARG A 106 -0.64 4.74 -7.23
C ARG A 106 -1.16 5.59 -6.08
N GLY A 107 -0.31 6.46 -5.56
CA GLY A 107 -0.63 7.42 -4.50
C GLY A 107 -1.19 8.71 -5.08
N TYR A 108 -2.32 9.17 -4.52
CA TYR A 108 -3.07 10.29 -5.06
C TYR A 108 -3.23 11.42 -4.04
N ASN A 109 -3.13 12.67 -4.51
CA ASN A 109 -3.51 13.82 -3.69
C ASN A 109 -5.03 14.05 -3.69
N LYS A 110 -5.49 15.03 -2.92
CA LYS A 110 -6.93 15.38 -2.80
C LYS A 110 -7.60 15.82 -4.11
N ASN A 111 -6.81 16.21 -5.11
CA ASN A 111 -7.29 16.62 -6.43
C ASN A 111 -7.37 15.43 -7.42
N GLY A 112 -6.90 14.24 -7.01
CA GLY A 112 -6.82 13.06 -7.88
C GLY A 112 -5.58 13.04 -8.77
N GLU A 113 -4.54 13.81 -8.46
CA GLU A 113 -3.27 13.77 -9.19
C GLU A 113 -2.38 12.65 -8.63
N VAL A 114 -1.75 11.87 -9.52
CA VAL A 114 -0.78 10.83 -9.16
C VAL A 114 0.51 11.49 -8.67
N LEU A 115 1.00 11.07 -7.52
CA LEU A 115 2.22 11.60 -6.88
C LEU A 115 3.40 10.64 -6.94
N TYR A 116 3.11 9.34 -6.81
CA TYR A 116 4.09 8.25 -6.87
C TYR A 116 3.39 6.94 -7.19
N GLN A 117 4.17 5.92 -7.56
CA GLN A 117 3.65 4.60 -7.88
C GLN A 117 4.65 3.49 -7.56
N PHE A 118 4.13 2.27 -7.40
CA PHE A 118 4.90 1.03 -7.37
C PHE A 118 4.38 0.04 -8.42
N PRO A 119 5.24 -0.75 -9.09
CA PRO A 119 6.70 -0.63 -9.08
C PRO A 119 7.18 0.74 -9.57
N GLU A 120 8.35 1.19 -9.11
CA GLU A 120 8.99 2.40 -9.62
C GLU A 120 9.46 2.20 -11.07
N ASN A 121 9.37 3.24 -11.91
CA ASN A 121 9.89 3.24 -13.28
C ASN A 121 11.37 3.64 -13.31
#